data_AF-A0A2S6CT43-F1
#
_entry.id   AF-A0A2S6CT43-F1
#
_cell.length_a   1.000
_cell.length_b   1.000
_cell.length_c   1.000
_cell.angle_alpha   90.00
_cell.angle_beta   90.00
_cell.angle_gamma   90.00
#
_symmetry.space_group_name_H-M   'P 1'
#
loop_
_entity.id
_entity.type
_entity.pdbx_description
1 polymer ?
#
loop_
_entity_poly.entity_id
_entity_poly.type
_entity_poly.pdbx_seq_one_letter_code
_entity_poly.pdbx_strand_id
1 'polypeptide(L)'
;MGDQKCQLCGYEIKEHTEVCSNCSWPITKYPSNLPESSEVLKREQQMFISAKKIFDEYKRKHLELQTLQQQLDKYKNQNVSLANSSLIEKYLQNLCSTEEAQLNLIKDLSTSIKQINERLSNDKLNVIVHPPYSDTIITSPEIQNKNNGDNFQTIPNAEAGNYYISTEEEFTDNNGLLNAEISPCNDNPEALHLVKDYNQLKDFDYKIEVSETAESKSQRRDSSQSLPIFEVKVRGDYWVINQKYLVPRRKRFDTYSYETLSTLFECRKYNQSFSGNFILIKPGKVNSLNNQEIWQLEERGIIEFL
;
A
#
# COMPACT_ATOMS: atom_id res chain seq x y z
N MET A 1 -46.45 -5.00 -37.03
CA MET A 1 -44.98 -4.96 -36.82
C MET A 1 -44.77 -5.05 -35.32
N GLY A 2 -44.26 -6.19 -34.85
CA GLY A 2 -44.07 -6.43 -33.42
C GLY A 2 -42.68 -5.99 -33.00
N ASP A 3 -42.58 -5.25 -31.90
CA ASP A 3 -41.31 -4.82 -31.33
C ASP A 3 -40.45 -6.05 -30.99
N GLN A 4 -39.30 -6.20 -31.66
CA GLN A 4 -38.34 -7.25 -31.34
C GLN A 4 -37.57 -6.84 -30.09
N LYS A 5 -37.43 -7.74 -29.12
CA LYS A 5 -36.61 -7.51 -27.91
C LYS A 5 -35.33 -8.31 -27.99
N CYS A 6 -34.24 -7.74 -27.48
CA CYS A 6 -32.96 -8.41 -27.39
C CYS A 6 -33.08 -9.65 -26.51
N GLN A 7 -32.68 -10.81 -27.05
CA GLN A 7 -32.75 -12.09 -26.34
C GLN A 7 -31.81 -12.16 -25.13
N LEU A 8 -30.83 -11.25 -25.03
CA LEU A 8 -29.93 -11.17 -23.88
C LEU A 8 -30.37 -10.20 -22.79
N CYS A 9 -30.76 -8.98 -23.16
CA CYS A 9 -31.02 -7.92 -22.18
C CYS A 9 -32.46 -7.38 -22.19
N GLY A 10 -33.34 -7.93 -23.04
CA GLY A 10 -34.74 -7.52 -23.15
C GLY A 10 -34.97 -6.13 -23.77
N TYR A 11 -33.89 -5.44 -24.17
CA TYR A 11 -33.97 -4.10 -24.75
C TYR A 11 -34.69 -4.11 -26.10
N GLU A 12 -35.53 -3.10 -26.33
CA GLU A 12 -36.27 -2.96 -27.59
C GLU A 12 -35.32 -2.66 -28.75
N ILE A 13 -35.37 -3.53 -29.75
CA ILE A 13 -34.55 -3.47 -30.94
C ILE A 13 -35.35 -2.73 -32.01
N LYS A 14 -34.80 -1.62 -32.50
CA LYS A 14 -35.35 -0.91 -33.66
C LYS A 14 -35.11 -1.75 -34.91
N GLU A 15 -36.07 -1.73 -35.85
CA GLU A 15 -35.91 -2.42 -37.13
C GLU A 15 -34.57 -2.05 -37.78
N HIS A 16 -33.86 -3.08 -38.29
CA HIS A 16 -32.61 -2.99 -39.06
C HIS A 16 -31.30 -2.82 -38.27
N THR A 17 -31.28 -2.94 -36.95
CA THR A 17 -29.99 -2.99 -36.22
C THR A 17 -29.40 -4.40 -36.19
N GLU A 18 -28.11 -4.53 -36.56
CA GLU A 18 -27.36 -5.80 -36.53
C GLU A 18 -26.83 -6.14 -35.13
N VAL A 19 -26.76 -5.16 -34.23
CA VAL A 19 -26.30 -5.31 -32.85
C VAL A 19 -27.23 -4.58 -31.89
N CYS A 20 -27.44 -5.14 -30.70
CA CYS A 20 -28.24 -4.52 -29.66
C CYS A 20 -27.51 -3.30 -29.10
N SER A 21 -28.13 -2.12 -29.16
CA SER A 21 -27.50 -0.88 -28.66
C SER A 21 -27.22 -0.87 -27.16
N ASN A 22 -27.87 -1.72 -26.37
CA ASN A 22 -27.68 -1.78 -24.92
C ASN A 22 -26.57 -2.74 -24.48
N CYS A 23 -26.44 -3.90 -25.14
CA CYS A 23 -25.48 -4.93 -24.74
C CYS A 23 -24.49 -5.34 -25.82
N SER A 24 -24.55 -4.71 -26.99
CA SER A 24 -23.73 -4.97 -28.17
C SER A 24 -23.84 -6.40 -28.72
N TRP A 25 -24.86 -7.15 -28.31
CA TRP A 25 -25.11 -8.50 -28.78
C TRP A 25 -25.55 -8.50 -30.26
N PRO A 26 -24.94 -9.31 -31.13
CA PRO A 26 -25.36 -9.43 -32.52
C PRO A 26 -26.76 -10.02 -32.63
N ILE A 27 -27.64 -9.35 -33.35
CA ILE A 27 -29.03 -9.73 -33.56
C ILE A 27 -29.09 -10.56 -34.84
N THR A 28 -29.16 -11.88 -34.70
CA THR A 28 -29.33 -12.78 -35.84
C THR A 28 -30.76 -12.69 -36.38
N LYS A 29 -30.91 -12.16 -37.61
CA LYS A 29 -32.17 -12.21 -38.35
C LYS A 29 -32.35 -13.63 -38.89
N TYR A 30 -33.03 -14.49 -38.13
CA TYR A 30 -33.44 -15.77 -38.69
C TYR A 30 -34.58 -15.56 -39.70
N PRO A 31 -34.53 -16.22 -40.88
CA PRO A 31 -35.67 -16.21 -41.78
C PRO A 31 -36.87 -16.86 -41.08
N SER A 32 -38.04 -16.24 -41.20
CA SER A 32 -39.28 -16.66 -40.51
C SER A 32 -39.79 -18.06 -40.89
N ASN A 33 -39.11 -18.75 -41.81
CA ASN A 33 -39.49 -20.05 -42.37
C ASN A 33 -38.49 -21.16 -41.99
N LEU A 34 -38.01 -21.19 -40.74
CA LEU A 34 -37.25 -22.33 -40.24
C LEU A 34 -38.19 -23.55 -40.10
N PRO A 35 -37.82 -24.73 -40.62
CA PRO A 35 -38.63 -25.93 -40.42
C PRO A 35 -38.77 -26.22 -38.92
N GLU A 36 -40.00 -26.45 -38.46
CA GLU A 36 -40.35 -26.88 -37.08
C GLU A 36 -39.86 -28.30 -36.75
N SER A 37 -38.74 -28.73 -37.31
CA SER A 37 -38.05 -29.93 -36.86
C SER A 37 -37.49 -29.66 -35.46
N SER A 38 -37.90 -30.47 -34.48
CA SER A 38 -37.44 -30.34 -33.09
C SER A 38 -35.92 -30.43 -32.94
N GLU A 39 -35.23 -31.04 -33.91
CA GLU A 39 -33.78 -31.20 -33.93
C GLU A 39 -33.07 -29.91 -34.36
N VAL A 40 -33.63 -29.20 -35.35
CA VAL A 40 -33.11 -27.89 -35.79
C VAL A 40 -33.22 -26.88 -34.66
N LEU A 41 -34.37 -26.84 -33.97
CA LEU A 41 -34.58 -25.92 -32.84
C LEU A 41 -33.59 -26.20 -31.68
N LYS A 42 -33.35 -27.48 -31.35
CA LYS A 42 -32.39 -27.86 -30.31
C LYS A 42 -30.96 -27.46 -30.68
N ARG A 43 -30.57 -27.66 -31.94
CA ARG A 43 -29.24 -27.26 -32.45
C ARG A 43 -29.04 -25.76 -32.36
N GLU A 44 -30.03 -24.97 -32.78
CA GLU A 44 -29.97 -23.51 -32.71
C GLU A 44 -29.90 -23.00 -31.26
N GLN A 45 -30.68 -23.58 -30.34
CA GLN A 45 -30.60 -23.26 -28.91
C GLN A 45 -29.20 -23.55 -28.33
N GLN A 46 -28.60 -24.68 -28.70
CA GLN A 46 -27.24 -25.01 -28.26
C GLN A 46 -26.19 -24.05 -28.83
N MET A 47 -26.33 -23.65 -30.10
CA MET A 47 -25.45 -22.64 -30.70
C MET A 47 -25.60 -21.28 -30.01
N PHE A 48 -26.82 -20.87 -29.68
CA PHE A 48 -27.08 -19.64 -28.94
C PHE A 48 -26.44 -19.66 -27.55
N ILE A 49 -26.61 -20.75 -26.79
CA ILE A 49 -25.99 -20.92 -25.47
C ILE A 49 -24.46 -20.85 -25.57
N SER A 50 -23.89 -21.51 -26.57
CA SER A 50 -22.44 -21.54 -26.80
C SER A 50 -21.90 -20.15 -27.18
N ALA A 51 -22.58 -19.46 -28.10
CA ALA A 51 -22.24 -18.09 -28.50
C ALA A 51 -22.35 -17.11 -27.32
N LYS A 52 -23.36 -17.29 -26.46
CA LYS A 52 -23.55 -16.45 -25.26
C LYS A 52 -22.36 -16.60 -24.32
N LYS A 53 -21.94 -17.85 -24.06
CA LYS A 53 -20.78 -18.13 -23.22
C LYS A 53 -19.50 -17.47 -23.76
N ILE A 54 -19.27 -17.57 -25.07
CA ILE A 54 -18.10 -16.96 -25.74
C ILE A 54 -18.15 -15.43 -25.60
N PHE A 55 -19.32 -14.83 -25.80
CA PHE A 55 -19.47 -13.38 -25.70
C PHE A 55 -19.30 -12.87 -24.26
N ASP A 56 -19.81 -13.61 -23.28
CA ASP A 56 -19.61 -13.29 -21.86
C ASP A 56 -18.11 -13.34 -21.51
N GLU A 57 -17.38 -14.34 -22.03
CA GLU A 57 -15.93 -14.41 -21.88
C GLU A 57 -15.20 -13.25 -22.57
N TYR A 58 -15.56 -12.92 -23.81
CA TYR A 58 -15.02 -11.76 -24.51
C TYR A 58 -15.24 -10.48 -23.72
N LYS A 59 -16.46 -10.26 -23.19
CA LYS A 59 -16.80 -9.09 -22.40
C LYS A 59 -15.95 -8.97 -21.14
N ARG A 60 -15.69 -10.09 -20.44
CA ARG A 60 -14.77 -10.13 -19.29
C ARG A 60 -13.35 -9.74 -19.70
N LYS A 61 -12.83 -10.32 -20.78
CA LYS A 61 -11.46 -10.03 -21.27
C LYS A 61 -11.30 -8.60 -21.74
N HIS A 62 -12.31 -8.03 -22.38
CA HIS A 62 -12.31 -6.62 -22.76
C HIS A 62 -12.24 -5.70 -21.53
N LEU A 63 -13.01 -6.02 -20.48
CA LEU A 63 -12.96 -5.25 -19.23
C LEU A 63 -11.60 -5.36 -18.53
N GLU A 64 -11.00 -6.56 -18.51
CA GLU A 64 -9.66 -6.79 -17.97
C GLU A 64 -8.61 -5.94 -18.69
N LEU A 65 -8.66 -5.89 -20.02
CA LEU A 65 -7.79 -5.04 -20.84
C LEU A 65 -7.97 -3.54 -20.51
N GLN A 66 -9.22 -3.09 -20.35
CA GLN A 66 -9.49 -1.69 -20.00
C GLN A 66 -8.91 -1.32 -18.63
N THR A 67 -9.01 -2.21 -17.64
CA THR A 67 -8.42 -2.02 -16.31
C THR A 67 -6.90 -1.98 -16.38
N LEU A 68 -6.27 -2.88 -17.14
CA LEU A 68 -4.82 -2.87 -17.35
C LEU A 68 -4.35 -1.57 -18.01
N GLN A 69 -5.10 -1.06 -18.99
CA GLN A 69 -4.81 0.22 -19.64
C GLN A 69 -4.80 1.38 -18.62
N GLN A 70 -5.82 1.45 -17.75
CA GLN A 70 -5.91 2.47 -16.71
C GLN A 70 -4.76 2.39 -15.70
N GLN A 71 -4.37 1.18 -15.32
CA GLN A 71 -3.21 0.96 -14.44
C GLN A 71 -1.92 1.45 -15.11
N LEU A 72 -1.73 1.12 -16.38
CA LEU A 72 -0.54 1.53 -17.14
C LEU A 72 -0.43 3.05 -17.27
N ASP A 73 -1.55 3.74 -17.49
CA ASP A 73 -1.58 5.20 -17.52
C ASP A 73 -1.30 5.81 -16.13
N LYS A 74 -1.81 5.20 -15.06
CA LYS A 74 -1.48 5.60 -13.68
C LYS A 74 0.02 5.46 -13.40
N TYR A 75 0.62 4.33 -13.78
CA TYR A 75 2.06 4.11 -13.64
C TYR A 75 2.89 5.11 -14.43
N LYS A 76 2.49 5.41 -15.68
CA LYS A 76 3.15 6.46 -16.49
C LYS A 76 3.10 7.81 -15.80
N ASN A 77 1.94 8.21 -15.29
CA ASN A 77 1.76 9.49 -14.61
C ASN A 77 2.54 9.58 -13.28
N GLN A 78 2.61 8.48 -12.53
CA GLN A 78 3.42 8.38 -11.31
C GLN A 78 4.92 8.48 -11.62
N ASN A 79 5.40 7.85 -12.70
CA ASN A 79 6.80 7.94 -13.12
C ASN A 79 7.17 9.33 -13.66
N VAL A 80 6.26 10.02 -14.35
CA VAL A 80 6.46 11.43 -14.73
C VAL A 80 6.55 12.33 -13.48
N SER A 81 5.79 12.03 -12.42
CA SER A 81 5.90 12.75 -11.14
C SER A 81 7.21 12.46 -10.39
N LEU A 82 7.79 11.27 -10.54
CA LEU A 82 9.10 10.91 -9.96
C LEU A 82 10.27 11.50 -10.77
N ALA A 83 10.11 11.63 -12.09
CA ALA A 83 11.07 12.33 -12.95
C ALA A 83 11.15 13.83 -12.64
N ASN A 84 10.08 14.43 -12.11
CA ASN A 84 10.03 15.82 -11.65
C ASN A 84 10.33 15.97 -10.14
N SER A 85 11.13 15.07 -9.54
CA SER A 85 11.46 15.13 -8.12
C SER A 85 12.30 16.38 -7.79
N SER A 86 11.59 17.48 -7.54
CA SER A 86 12.15 18.74 -7.06
C SER A 86 12.97 18.58 -5.76
N LEU A 87 12.81 17.45 -5.06
CA LEU A 87 13.60 17.11 -3.89
C LEU A 87 15.04 16.70 -4.27
N ILE A 88 15.21 15.93 -5.35
CA ILE A 88 16.53 15.54 -5.86
C ILE A 88 17.23 16.76 -6.45
N GLU A 89 16.52 17.58 -7.23
CA GLU A 89 17.08 18.84 -7.76
C GLU A 89 17.48 19.80 -6.64
N LYS A 90 16.65 19.98 -5.60
CA LYS A 90 17.01 20.80 -4.43
C LYS A 90 18.20 20.23 -3.67
N TYR A 91 18.28 18.91 -3.53
CA TYR A 91 19.39 18.26 -2.85
C TYR A 91 20.70 18.44 -3.63
N LEU A 92 20.67 18.26 -4.95
CA LEU A 92 21.82 18.49 -5.84
C LEU A 92 22.24 19.96 -5.83
N GLN A 93 21.30 20.90 -5.87
CA GLN A 93 21.59 22.33 -5.82
C GLN A 93 22.26 22.75 -4.51
N ASN A 94 21.80 22.19 -3.39
CA ASN A 94 22.41 22.42 -2.08
C ASN A 94 23.84 21.86 -2.02
N LEU A 95 24.07 20.65 -2.54
CA LEU A 95 25.40 20.04 -2.60
C LEU A 95 26.38 20.89 -3.43
N CYS A 96 25.98 21.33 -4.63
CA CYS A 96 26.81 22.21 -5.45
C CYS A 96 27.13 23.53 -4.75
N SER A 97 26.17 24.12 -4.04
CA SER A 97 26.38 25.37 -3.30
C SER A 97 27.37 25.18 -2.14
N THR A 98 27.34 24.03 -1.46
CA THR A 98 28.32 23.72 -0.40
C THR A 98 29.73 23.48 -0.93
N GLU A 99 29.87 22.85 -2.10
CA GLU A 99 31.18 22.64 -2.73
C GLU A 99 31.80 23.96 -3.19
N GLU A 100 31.01 24.88 -3.74
CA GLU A 100 31.48 26.23 -4.10
C GLU A 100 31.96 27.02 -2.88
N ALA A 101 31.25 26.93 -1.76
CA ALA A 101 31.65 27.58 -0.51
C ALA A 101 32.98 27.02 0.01
N GLN A 102 33.17 25.69 -0.03
CA GLN A 102 34.43 25.04 0.34
C GLN A 102 35.58 25.44 -0.59
N LEU A 103 35.32 25.51 -1.90
CA LEU A 103 36.33 25.90 -2.88
C LEU A 103 36.79 27.35 -2.67
N ASN A 104 35.86 28.26 -2.34
CA ASN A 104 36.20 29.65 -2.03
C ASN A 104 37.04 29.76 -0.76
N LEU A 105 36.69 29.00 0.29
CA LEU A 105 37.51 28.94 1.51
C LEU A 105 38.94 28.46 1.23
N ILE A 106 39.11 27.44 0.38
CA ILE A 106 40.44 26.95 -0.02
C ILE A 106 41.23 28.01 -0.79
N LYS A 107 40.57 28.77 -1.68
CA LYS A 107 41.22 29.88 -2.41
C LYS A 107 41.67 30.98 -1.48
N ASP A 108 40.86 31.33 -0.48
CA ASP A 108 41.19 32.35 0.50
C ASP A 108 42.40 31.92 1.34
N LEU A 109 42.40 30.67 1.84
CA LEU A 109 43.53 30.09 2.56
C LEU A 109 44.80 30.07 1.70
N SER A 110 44.70 29.68 0.43
CA SER A 110 45.84 29.70 -0.49
C SER A 110 46.40 31.11 -0.67
N THR A 111 45.52 32.11 -0.76
CA THR A 111 45.92 33.52 -0.86
C THR A 111 46.62 34.00 0.41
N SER A 112 46.10 33.67 1.59
CA SER A 112 46.75 33.98 2.86
C SER A 112 48.13 33.32 2.99
N ILE A 113 48.27 32.05 2.59
CA ILE A 113 49.56 31.35 2.59
C ILE A 113 50.56 32.06 1.67
N LYS A 114 50.15 32.50 0.48
CA LYS A 114 51.02 33.27 -0.43
C LYS A 114 51.47 34.58 0.21
N GLN A 115 50.57 35.34 0.81
CA GLN A 115 50.89 36.59 1.49
C GLN A 115 51.87 36.38 2.66
N ILE A 116 51.70 35.30 3.44
CA ILE A 116 52.63 34.94 4.52
C ILE A 116 54.02 34.63 3.95
N ASN A 117 54.11 33.84 2.87
CA ASN A 117 55.38 33.50 2.22
C ASN A 117 56.09 34.71 1.61
N GLU A 118 55.35 35.67 1.06
CA GLU A 118 55.89 36.94 0.56
C GLU A 118 56.47 37.78 1.71
N ARG A 119 55.76 37.89 2.84
CA ARG A 119 56.26 38.59 4.04
C ARG A 119 57.54 37.93 4.58
N LEU A 120 57.55 36.61 4.71
CA LEU A 120 58.74 35.85 5.15
C LEU A 120 59.93 35.99 4.19
N SER A 121 59.67 36.09 2.88
CA SER A 121 60.72 36.33 1.88
C SER A 121 61.30 37.75 1.99
N ASN A 122 60.46 38.74 2.30
CA ASN A 122 60.88 40.13 2.47
C ASN A 122 61.62 40.37 3.79
N ASP A 123 61.26 39.67 4.86
CA ASP A 123 61.92 39.80 6.18
C ASP A 123 63.34 39.22 6.20
N LYS A 124 63.70 38.33 5.26
CA LYS A 124 65.07 37.80 5.12
C LYS A 124 66.11 38.81 4.61
N LEU A 125 65.69 40.02 4.19
CA LEU A 125 66.60 41.07 3.69
C LEU A 125 67.03 42.10 4.76
N ASN A 126 66.55 42.01 6.00
CA ASN A 126 66.89 42.95 7.08
C ASN A 126 67.64 42.32 8.27
N VAL A 127 68.56 41.38 8.00
CA VAL A 127 69.56 40.99 9.02
C VAL A 127 70.72 41.98 8.94
N ILE A 128 70.58 43.08 9.65
CA ILE A 128 71.70 43.97 9.98
C ILE A 128 72.72 43.17 10.78
N VAL A 129 73.91 43.05 10.21
CA VAL A 129 75.09 42.45 10.83
C VAL A 129 75.48 43.28 12.05
N HIS A 130 75.42 42.69 13.24
CA HIS A 130 76.21 43.15 14.40
C HIS A 130 77.06 42.00 14.97
N PRO A 131 78.32 42.27 15.34
CA PRO A 131 79.30 41.26 15.75
C PRO A 131 79.10 40.80 17.20
N PRO A 132 79.78 39.71 17.62
CA PRO A 132 79.32 38.82 18.68
C PRO A 132 79.85 39.22 20.05
N TYR A 133 79.08 38.99 21.12
CA TYR A 133 79.62 38.70 22.45
C TYR A 133 78.70 37.75 23.25
N SER A 134 79.24 36.55 23.45
CA SER A 134 79.22 35.66 24.63
C SER A 134 77.92 35.27 25.35
N ASP A 135 77.69 33.95 25.27
CA ASP A 135 77.44 32.99 26.35
C ASP A 135 76.14 33.06 27.14
N THR A 136 75.26 32.06 26.96
CA THR A 136 75.04 31.00 27.97
C THR A 136 74.32 29.75 27.40
N ILE A 137 75.10 28.68 27.25
CA ILE A 137 74.86 27.26 27.58
C ILE A 137 73.39 26.77 27.79
N ILE A 138 72.85 26.08 26.77
CA ILE A 138 72.28 24.71 26.70
C ILE A 138 71.81 24.08 28.04
N THR A 139 70.55 23.65 28.21
CA THR A 139 70.13 22.24 27.96
C THR A 139 68.60 22.03 28.11
N SER A 140 67.97 21.45 27.09
CA SER A 140 66.81 20.56 27.21
C SER A 140 67.29 19.16 27.66
N PRO A 141 66.42 18.21 28.07
CA PRO A 141 65.86 17.31 27.04
C PRO A 141 64.44 16.75 27.30
N GLU A 142 63.76 16.59 26.16
CA GLU A 142 63.05 15.40 25.65
C GLU A 142 61.93 14.66 26.40
N ILE A 143 60.89 14.49 25.59
CA ILE A 143 59.70 13.66 25.67
C ILE A 143 60.06 12.17 25.54
N GLN A 144 59.38 11.31 26.30
CA GLN A 144 59.25 9.89 25.96
C GLN A 144 57.79 9.44 25.94
N ASN A 145 57.41 8.87 24.80
CA ASN A 145 56.23 8.05 24.53
C ASN A 145 56.23 6.75 25.34
N LYS A 146 55.04 6.25 25.72
CA LYS A 146 54.77 4.80 25.86
C LYS A 146 53.27 4.48 25.76
N ASN A 147 52.98 3.46 24.96
CA ASN A 147 51.68 2.85 24.66
C ASN A 147 51.26 1.79 25.70
N ASN A 148 49.98 1.39 25.57
CA ASN A 148 49.31 0.10 25.87
C ASN A 148 48.67 -0.15 27.25
N GLY A 149 47.41 -0.60 27.20
CA GLY A 149 47.01 -1.89 27.77
C GLY A 149 45.87 -1.89 28.79
N ASP A 150 44.76 -2.53 28.42
CA ASP A 150 43.60 -2.90 29.24
C ASP A 150 43.94 -3.57 30.58
N ASN A 151 43.14 -3.31 31.63
CA ASN A 151 42.50 -4.40 32.41
C ASN A 151 41.39 -3.93 33.38
N PHE A 152 40.44 -4.84 33.54
CA PHE A 152 39.24 -4.87 34.40
C PHE A 152 39.48 -4.58 35.89
N GLN A 153 38.46 -4.03 36.58
CA GLN A 153 37.78 -4.73 37.70
C GLN A 153 36.56 -3.98 38.31
N THR A 154 35.42 -4.69 38.27
CA THR A 154 34.39 -4.91 39.32
C THR A 154 33.54 -3.79 39.95
N ILE A 155 32.23 -4.04 39.86
CA ILE A 155 31.06 -3.51 40.58
C ILE A 155 31.09 -3.90 42.08
N PRO A 156 30.41 -3.16 42.97
CA PRO A 156 29.28 -3.74 43.70
C PRO A 156 27.99 -2.89 43.66
N ASN A 157 26.89 -3.63 43.74
CA ASN A 157 25.47 -3.24 43.63
C ASN A 157 24.89 -2.48 44.84
N ALA A 158 23.67 -1.99 44.58
CA ALA A 158 22.52 -1.76 45.49
C ALA A 158 22.36 -0.26 45.91
N GLU A 159 21.19 0.36 45.94
CA GLU A 159 19.81 -0.11 46.13
C GLU A 159 18.77 0.80 45.43
N ALA A 160 17.55 0.25 45.38
CA ALA A 160 16.32 0.76 44.83
C ALA A 160 15.84 2.13 45.37
N GLY A 161 15.11 2.86 44.53
CA GLY A 161 14.35 4.04 44.93
C GLY A 161 13.40 4.52 43.83
N ASN A 162 12.18 4.00 43.83
CA ASN A 162 11.06 4.47 43.01
C ASN A 162 10.69 5.92 43.31
N TYR A 163 10.44 6.73 42.27
CA TYR A 163 9.48 7.84 42.33
C TYR A 163 9.00 8.16 40.90
N TYR A 164 7.72 7.91 40.62
CA TYR A 164 6.97 8.68 39.61
C TYR A 164 5.66 9.12 40.25
N ILE A 165 5.53 10.43 40.34
CA ILE A 165 4.33 11.15 40.74
C ILE A 165 3.39 11.19 39.52
N SER A 166 2.16 10.77 39.73
CA SER A 166 1.01 11.12 38.90
C SER A 166 0.34 12.36 39.49
N THR A 167 -0.19 13.23 38.63
CA THR A 167 -1.40 14.07 38.78
C THR A 167 -1.37 15.03 37.58
N GLU A 168 -2.27 14.94 36.60
CA GLU A 168 -3.73 15.17 36.57
C GLU A 168 -4.01 16.47 35.82
N GLU A 169 -5.24 16.55 35.29
CA GLU A 169 -5.91 17.70 34.65
C GLU A 169 -5.60 17.98 33.17
N GLU A 170 -6.52 18.47 32.35
CA GLU A 170 -7.96 18.29 32.14
C GLU A 170 -8.27 19.15 30.89
N PHE A 171 -9.28 18.77 30.10
CA PHE A 171 -10.01 19.58 29.09
C PHE A 171 -9.25 20.27 27.92
N THR A 172 -9.59 19.90 26.68
CA THR A 172 -10.56 20.63 25.81
C THR A 172 -10.60 20.09 24.39
N ASP A 173 -11.78 20.20 23.77
CA ASP A 173 -12.12 19.85 22.39
C ASP A 173 -11.13 20.36 21.33
N ASN A 174 -10.85 19.53 20.31
CA ASN A 174 -11.13 19.80 18.89
C ASN A 174 -10.39 18.84 17.94
N ASN A 175 -11.14 18.17 17.07
CA ASN A 175 -10.77 17.82 15.68
C ASN A 175 -9.31 17.42 15.38
N GLY A 176 -8.83 16.32 15.97
CA GLY A 176 -7.49 15.83 15.66
C GLY A 176 -7.26 14.38 16.10
N LEU A 177 -7.89 13.41 15.43
CA LEU A 177 -7.55 11.99 15.64
C LEU A 177 -7.85 11.13 14.40
N LEU A 178 -7.15 11.43 13.31
CA LEU A 178 -6.96 10.49 12.20
C LEU A 178 -5.49 10.44 11.80
N ASN A 179 -4.59 10.42 12.78
CA ASN A 179 -3.18 10.07 12.59
C ASN A 179 -2.72 9.25 13.80
N ALA A 180 -3.40 8.15 14.10
CA ALA A 180 -2.72 7.08 14.80
C ALA A 180 -1.80 6.41 13.77
N GLU A 181 -0.49 6.48 14.01
CA GLU A 181 0.52 5.75 13.26
C GLU A 181 0.30 4.25 13.47
N ILE A 182 -0.65 3.70 12.73
CA ILE A 182 -0.86 2.27 12.67
C ILE A 182 0.10 1.77 11.61
N SER A 183 1.26 1.29 12.06
CA SER A 183 2.22 0.59 11.22
C SER A 183 1.54 -0.65 10.62
N PRO A 184 1.23 -0.64 9.31
CA PRO A 184 0.58 -1.78 8.67
C PRO A 184 1.62 -2.88 8.52
N CYS A 185 1.44 -4.00 9.21
CA CYS A 185 2.35 -5.16 9.20
C CYS A 185 2.33 -5.96 7.88
N ASN A 186 2.24 -5.28 6.73
CA ASN A 186 2.27 -5.90 5.41
C ASN A 186 3.36 -5.24 4.56
N ASP A 187 4.44 -5.97 4.27
CA ASP A 187 5.50 -5.60 3.32
C ASP A 187 5.00 -5.52 1.85
N ASN A 188 3.68 -5.52 1.63
CA ASN A 188 3.04 -5.48 0.33
C ASN A 188 2.36 -4.11 0.10
N PRO A 189 2.87 -3.27 -0.82
CA PRO A 189 2.35 -1.93 -1.06
C PRO A 189 0.89 -1.91 -1.54
N GLU A 190 0.43 -2.98 -2.21
CA GLU A 190 -0.95 -3.09 -2.67
C GLU A 190 -1.93 -3.20 -1.50
N ALA A 191 -1.61 -4.02 -0.51
CA ALA A 191 -2.43 -4.19 0.68
C ALA A 191 -2.47 -2.91 1.53
N LEU A 192 -1.36 -2.16 1.56
CA LEU A 192 -1.28 -0.89 2.27
C LEU A 192 -2.19 0.19 1.65
N HIS A 193 -2.19 0.30 0.32
CA HIS A 193 -3.12 1.19 -0.39
C HIS A 193 -4.57 0.79 -0.16
N LEU A 194 -4.89 -0.51 -0.22
CA LEU A 194 -6.23 -1.01 0.04
C LEU A 194 -6.70 -0.66 1.45
N VAL A 195 -5.86 -0.85 2.47
CA VAL A 195 -6.20 -0.51 3.87
C VAL A 195 -6.51 0.98 4.01
N LYS A 196 -5.65 1.83 3.42
CA LYS A 196 -5.85 3.29 3.44
C LYS A 196 -7.17 3.67 2.79
N ASP A 197 -7.44 3.17 1.59
CA ASP A 197 -8.67 3.46 0.85
C ASP A 197 -9.91 2.90 1.58
N TYR A 198 -9.79 1.72 2.20
CA TYR A 198 -10.84 1.10 2.98
C TYR A 198 -11.24 1.97 4.19
N ASN A 199 -10.25 2.43 4.96
CA ASN A 199 -10.45 3.23 6.17
C ASN A 199 -10.90 4.66 5.85
N GLN A 200 -10.53 5.20 4.69
CA GLN A 200 -11.02 6.50 4.19
C GLN A 200 -12.43 6.44 3.58
N LEU A 201 -13.15 5.32 3.75
CA LEU A 201 -14.51 5.13 3.25
C LEU A 201 -14.65 5.26 1.72
N LYS A 202 -13.57 5.09 0.95
CA LYS A 202 -13.64 5.10 -0.51
C LYS A 202 -14.44 3.91 -1.02
N ASP A 203 -15.11 4.08 -2.16
CA ASP A 203 -15.68 2.95 -2.86
C ASP A 203 -14.64 2.25 -3.73
N PHE A 204 -14.85 0.97 -3.97
CA PHE A 204 -14.01 0.16 -4.85
C PHE A 204 -14.78 -0.16 -6.13
N ASP A 205 -14.23 0.27 -7.27
CA ASP A 205 -14.82 0.06 -8.60
C ASP A 205 -14.92 -1.44 -8.95
N TYR A 206 -13.94 -2.23 -8.51
CA TYR A 206 -13.84 -3.66 -8.76
C TYR A 206 -13.87 -4.44 -7.45
N LYS A 207 -15.05 -4.49 -6.83
CA LYS A 207 -15.35 -5.35 -5.68
C LYS A 207 -16.31 -6.46 -6.08
N ILE A 208 -16.04 -7.67 -5.59
CA ILE A 208 -16.96 -8.80 -5.71
C ILE A 208 -17.62 -8.99 -4.36
N GLU A 209 -18.95 -8.91 -4.32
CA GLU A 209 -19.71 -9.16 -3.11
C GLU A 209 -19.83 -10.66 -2.86
N VAL A 210 -19.35 -11.10 -1.70
CA VAL A 210 -19.32 -12.51 -1.34
C VAL A 210 -19.91 -12.75 0.04
N SER A 211 -20.34 -13.98 0.28
CA SER A 211 -20.69 -14.45 1.61
C SER A 211 -20.15 -15.85 1.79
N GLU A 212 -19.86 -16.18 3.04
CA GLU A 212 -19.44 -17.52 3.36
C GLU A 212 -20.57 -18.52 3.11
N THR A 213 -20.25 -19.66 2.48
CA THR A 213 -21.23 -20.68 2.09
C THR A 213 -21.89 -21.31 3.32
N ALA A 214 -23.15 -21.72 3.17
CA ALA A 214 -23.89 -22.36 4.26
C ALA A 214 -23.23 -23.67 4.71
N GLU A 215 -22.64 -24.42 3.77
CA GLU A 215 -21.90 -25.64 4.02
C GLU A 215 -20.66 -25.38 4.89
N SER A 216 -19.83 -24.40 4.50
CA SER A 216 -18.65 -23.96 5.27
C SER A 216 -19.01 -23.56 6.70
N LYS A 217 -20.11 -22.83 6.88
CA LYS A 217 -20.61 -22.42 8.21
C LYS A 217 -21.05 -23.61 9.06
N SER A 218 -21.65 -24.63 8.45
CA SER A 218 -22.10 -25.82 9.16
C SER A 218 -20.92 -26.72 9.54
N GLN A 219 -19.98 -26.94 8.61
CA GLN A 219 -18.78 -27.74 8.87
C GLN A 219 -17.94 -27.21 10.05
N ARG A 220 -17.81 -25.88 10.20
CA ARG A 220 -17.13 -25.29 11.35
C ARG A 220 -17.88 -25.44 12.67
N ARG A 221 -19.21 -25.42 12.64
CA ARG A 221 -20.03 -25.67 13.85
C ARG A 221 -19.89 -27.12 14.32
N ASP A 222 -19.70 -28.04 13.39
CA ASP A 222 -19.51 -29.46 13.68
C ASP A 222 -18.05 -29.81 14.05
N SER A 223 -17.26 -28.84 14.52
CA SER A 223 -15.86 -28.98 14.97
C SER A 223 -14.84 -29.35 13.89
N SER A 224 -15.20 -29.33 12.60
CA SER A 224 -14.21 -29.48 11.53
C SER A 224 -13.45 -28.17 11.37
N GLN A 225 -12.11 -28.21 11.44
CA GLN A 225 -11.20 -27.08 11.17
C GLN A 225 -11.16 -26.73 9.67
N SER A 226 -12.33 -26.69 9.04
CA SER A 226 -12.51 -26.36 7.64
C SER A 226 -12.28 -24.86 7.44
N LEU A 227 -11.48 -24.53 6.41
CA LEU A 227 -11.23 -23.15 6.04
C LEU A 227 -12.52 -22.53 5.48
N PRO A 228 -12.85 -21.28 5.85
CA PRO A 228 -14.02 -20.58 5.32
C PRO A 228 -14.01 -20.53 3.78
N ILE A 229 -15.14 -20.93 3.19
CA ILE A 229 -15.38 -20.87 1.73
C ILE A 229 -16.43 -19.82 1.46
N PHE A 230 -16.21 -18.98 0.45
CA PHE A 230 -17.08 -17.88 0.04
C PHE A 230 -17.62 -18.10 -1.37
N GLU A 231 -18.85 -17.71 -1.59
CA GLU A 231 -19.52 -17.68 -2.89
C GLU A 231 -20.00 -16.26 -3.21
N VAL A 232 -20.16 -15.97 -4.50
CA VAL A 232 -20.76 -14.71 -4.95
C VAL A 232 -22.19 -14.61 -4.41
N LYS A 233 -22.48 -13.51 -3.72
CA LYS A 233 -23.83 -13.27 -3.19
C LYS A 233 -24.21 -11.81 -3.31
N VAL A 234 -25.39 -11.57 -3.87
CA VAL A 234 -26.00 -10.24 -3.90
C VAL A 234 -26.18 -9.75 -2.46
N ARG A 235 -25.61 -8.58 -2.16
CA ARG A 235 -25.53 -8.00 -0.81
C ARG A 235 -24.70 -8.81 0.17
N GLY A 236 -23.62 -9.39 -0.32
CA GLY A 236 -22.67 -10.13 0.49
C GLY A 236 -22.17 -9.36 1.71
N ASP A 237 -21.80 -10.10 2.76
CA ASP A 237 -21.27 -9.56 4.00
C ASP A 237 -19.80 -9.15 3.89
N TYR A 238 -19.12 -9.60 2.84
CA TYR A 238 -17.72 -9.32 2.57
C TYR A 238 -17.52 -8.88 1.12
N TRP A 239 -16.39 -8.23 0.89
CA TRP A 239 -15.91 -7.90 -0.45
C TRP A 239 -14.59 -8.59 -0.72
N VAL A 240 -14.48 -9.16 -1.92
CA VAL A 240 -13.19 -9.55 -2.49
C VAL A 240 -12.71 -8.44 -3.41
N ILE A 241 -11.54 -7.87 -3.09
CA ILE A 241 -10.88 -6.80 -3.83
C ILE A 241 -9.67 -7.38 -4.56
N ASN A 242 -9.50 -7.01 -5.83
CA ASN A 242 -8.44 -7.50 -6.72
C ASN A 242 -8.34 -9.04 -6.74
N GLN A 243 -9.47 -9.74 -6.53
CA GLN A 243 -9.58 -11.20 -6.50
C GLN A 243 -8.67 -11.90 -5.48
N LYS A 244 -8.11 -11.15 -4.52
CA LYS A 244 -7.05 -11.62 -3.61
C LYS A 244 -7.29 -11.24 -2.16
N TYR A 245 -7.93 -10.09 -1.91
CA TYR A 245 -8.09 -9.57 -0.57
C TYR A 245 -9.54 -9.60 -0.13
N LEU A 246 -9.78 -10.14 1.07
CA LEU A 246 -11.07 -10.14 1.73
C LEU A 246 -11.15 -9.00 2.73
N VAL A 247 -12.20 -8.19 2.62
CA VAL A 247 -12.54 -7.16 3.60
C VAL A 247 -14.00 -7.29 4.04
N PRO A 248 -14.33 -6.92 5.28
CA PRO A 248 -15.72 -6.84 5.70
C PRO A 248 -16.47 -5.79 4.89
N ARG A 249 -17.76 -5.99 4.69
CA ARG A 249 -18.62 -4.90 4.24
C ARG A 249 -18.84 -3.93 5.40
N ARG A 250 -18.77 -2.64 5.09
CA ARG A 250 -19.03 -1.56 6.07
C ARG A 250 -20.51 -1.55 6.46
N LYS A 251 -20.86 -2.26 7.53
CA LYS A 251 -22.16 -2.24 8.22
C LYS A 251 -21.90 -2.01 9.71
N ARG A 252 -22.91 -1.61 10.49
CA ARG A 252 -22.78 -1.62 11.96
C ARG A 252 -22.68 -3.06 12.44
N PHE A 253 -21.65 -3.34 13.23
CA PHE A 253 -21.44 -4.67 13.82
C PHE A 253 -22.12 -4.74 15.18
N ASP A 254 -22.93 -5.78 15.37
CA ASP A 254 -23.48 -6.19 16.67
C ASP A 254 -22.70 -7.40 17.21
N THR A 255 -23.07 -7.87 18.41
CA THR A 255 -22.43 -9.00 19.08
C THR A 255 -22.49 -10.29 18.25
N TYR A 256 -23.59 -10.51 17.49
CA TYR A 256 -23.73 -11.67 16.60
C TYR A 256 -22.77 -11.60 15.41
N SER A 257 -22.54 -10.39 14.90
CA SER A 257 -21.61 -10.12 13.82
C SER A 257 -20.15 -10.29 14.25
N TYR A 258 -19.83 -10.04 15.53
CA TYR A 258 -18.49 -10.26 16.09
C TYR A 258 -18.07 -11.73 16.04
N GLU A 259 -18.92 -12.66 16.48
CA GLU A 259 -18.58 -14.08 16.47
C GLU A 259 -18.24 -14.55 15.04
N THR A 260 -19.05 -14.13 14.07
CA THR A 260 -18.82 -14.46 12.66
C THR A 260 -17.52 -13.83 12.15
N LEU A 261 -17.28 -12.54 12.44
CA LEU A 261 -16.05 -11.84 12.05
C LEU A 261 -14.80 -12.48 12.64
N SER A 262 -14.84 -12.90 13.91
CA SER A 262 -13.68 -13.45 14.63
C SER A 262 -13.12 -14.73 13.98
N THR A 263 -13.95 -15.43 13.18
CA THR A 263 -13.51 -16.59 12.41
C THR A 263 -12.67 -16.22 11.20
N LEU A 264 -12.83 -15.00 10.68
CA LEU A 264 -12.23 -14.51 9.44
C LEU A 264 -11.16 -13.43 9.67
N PHE A 265 -11.29 -12.68 10.77
CA PHE A 265 -10.43 -11.56 11.15
C PHE A 265 -10.02 -11.69 12.61
N GLU A 266 -8.74 -11.44 12.89
CA GLU A 266 -8.28 -11.14 14.25
C GLU A 266 -8.89 -9.80 14.68
N CYS A 267 -9.74 -9.85 15.71
CA CYS A 267 -10.46 -8.70 16.22
C CYS A 267 -9.72 -8.12 17.44
N ARG A 268 -9.14 -6.93 17.30
CA ARG A 268 -8.39 -6.25 18.36
C ARG A 268 -9.25 -5.20 19.06
N LYS A 269 -8.99 -4.99 20.36
CA LYS A 269 -9.65 -3.99 21.21
C LYS A 269 -11.18 -4.07 21.29
N TYR A 270 -11.76 -5.24 21.01
CA TYR A 270 -13.20 -5.44 21.12
C TYR A 270 -13.66 -5.33 22.59
N ASN A 271 -14.69 -4.50 22.82
CA ASN A 271 -15.44 -4.42 24.08
C ASN A 271 -16.93 -4.45 23.71
N GLN A 272 -17.74 -5.20 24.46
CA GLN A 272 -19.19 -5.28 24.27
C GLN A 272 -19.90 -3.91 24.38
N SER A 273 -19.23 -2.93 25.00
CA SER A 273 -19.73 -1.56 25.16
C SER A 273 -19.41 -0.62 23.99
N PHE A 274 -18.54 -1.03 23.04
CA PHE A 274 -18.13 -0.16 21.93
C PHE A 274 -19.15 -0.13 20.80
N SER A 275 -19.35 1.07 20.25
CA SER A 275 -20.27 1.33 19.16
C SER A 275 -19.68 0.89 17.82
N GLY A 276 -19.82 -0.39 17.45
CA GLY A 276 -19.90 -0.95 16.08
C GLY A 276 -18.94 -0.50 14.97
N ASN A 277 -17.94 0.33 15.28
CA ASN A 277 -16.99 0.96 14.37
C ASN A 277 -15.65 0.25 14.55
N PHE A 278 -14.98 0.00 13.44
CA PHE A 278 -13.63 -0.49 13.44
C PHE A 278 -12.88 0.07 12.25
N ILE A 279 -11.57 -0.08 12.30
CA ILE A 279 -10.68 0.13 11.18
C ILE A 279 -10.08 -1.19 10.72
N LEU A 280 -9.81 -1.29 9.43
CA LEU A 280 -9.06 -2.39 8.86
C LEU A 280 -7.57 -2.14 9.11
N ILE A 281 -6.88 -3.10 9.70
CA ILE A 281 -5.43 -3.07 9.90
C ILE A 281 -4.75 -3.88 8.79
N LYS A 282 -5.34 -5.05 8.47
CA LYS A 282 -4.84 -5.98 7.46
C LYS A 282 -6.02 -6.66 6.77
N PRO A 283 -6.09 -6.68 5.42
CA PRO A 283 -7.10 -7.47 4.73
C PRO A 283 -6.80 -8.97 4.91
N GLY A 284 -7.85 -9.80 4.90
CA GLY A 284 -7.67 -11.24 4.75
C GLY A 284 -7.16 -11.57 3.34
N LYS A 285 -6.46 -12.69 3.18
CA LYS A 285 -6.10 -13.21 1.85
C LYS A 285 -6.99 -14.38 1.49
N VAL A 286 -7.41 -14.40 0.23
CA VAL A 286 -8.22 -15.48 -0.33
C VAL A 286 -7.58 -16.02 -1.60
N ASN A 287 -7.80 -17.31 -1.83
CA ASN A 287 -7.50 -17.96 -3.08
C ASN A 287 -8.79 -18.27 -3.83
N SER A 288 -8.80 -17.91 -5.12
CA SER A 288 -9.91 -18.23 -6.01
C SER A 288 -9.90 -19.73 -6.35
N LEU A 289 -11.04 -20.37 -6.18
CA LEU A 289 -11.35 -21.72 -6.63
C LEU A 289 -12.37 -21.63 -7.78
N ASN A 290 -12.44 -22.68 -8.61
CA ASN A 290 -13.46 -22.83 -9.66
C ASN A 290 -13.66 -21.57 -10.52
N ASN A 291 -12.62 -21.10 -11.21
CA ASN A 291 -12.70 -19.97 -12.15
C ASN A 291 -13.29 -18.67 -11.54
N GLN A 292 -13.03 -18.38 -10.26
CA GLN A 292 -13.47 -17.15 -9.57
C GLN A 292 -14.95 -17.12 -9.23
N GLU A 293 -15.60 -18.28 -9.11
CA GLU A 293 -16.96 -18.37 -8.55
C GLU A 293 -16.93 -18.56 -7.02
N ILE A 294 -15.83 -19.12 -6.51
CA ILE A 294 -15.66 -19.49 -5.11
C ILE A 294 -14.30 -18.98 -4.62
N TRP A 295 -14.21 -18.56 -3.36
CA TRP A 295 -12.96 -18.17 -2.72
C TRP A 295 -12.77 -18.93 -1.42
N GLN A 296 -11.54 -19.32 -1.11
CA GLN A 296 -11.19 -19.92 0.17
C GLN A 296 -10.30 -18.95 0.96
N LEU A 297 -10.56 -18.79 2.26
CA LEU A 297 -9.68 -18.02 3.14
C LEU A 297 -8.32 -18.72 3.27
N GLU A 298 -7.26 -18.03 2.88
CA GLU A 298 -5.89 -18.48 3.06
C GLU A 298 -5.29 -17.89 4.35
N GLU A 299 -5.52 -16.59 4.57
CA GLU A 299 -4.96 -15.86 5.70
C GLU A 299 -6.02 -14.96 6.33
N ARG A 300 -6.12 -14.97 7.66
CA ARG A 300 -7.02 -14.08 8.41
C ARG A 300 -6.59 -12.62 8.26
N GLY A 301 -7.56 -11.73 8.15
CA GLY A 301 -7.32 -10.30 8.25
C GLY A 301 -7.19 -9.85 9.70
N ILE A 302 -6.96 -8.56 9.91
CA ILE A 302 -6.90 -7.93 11.23
C ILE A 302 -7.76 -6.67 11.19
N ILE A 303 -8.68 -6.55 12.14
CA ILE A 303 -9.48 -5.35 12.39
C ILE A 303 -9.27 -4.87 13.82
N GLU A 304 -9.37 -3.57 14.03
CA GLU A 304 -9.27 -2.96 15.35
C GLU A 304 -10.51 -2.11 15.62
N PHE A 305 -11.21 -2.42 16.70
CA PHE A 305 -12.39 -1.68 17.15
C PHE A 305 -11.97 -0.36 17.80
N LEU A 306 -12.76 0.69 17.54
CA LEU A 306 -12.55 2.05 18.04
C LEU A 306 -13.41 2.33 19.28
#